data_AF-L0A264-F1
#
_entry.id   AF-L0A264-F1
#
_cell.length_a   1.000
_cell.length_b   1.000
_cell.length_c   1.000
_cell.angle_alpha   90.00
_cell.angle_beta   90.00
_cell.angle_gamma   90.00
#
_symmetry.space_group_name_H-M   'P 1'
#
loop_
_entity.id
_entity.type
_entity.pdbx_description
1 polymer ?
#
loop_
_entity_poly.entity_id
_entity_poly.type
_entity_poly.pdbx_seq_one_letter_code
_entity_poly.pdbx_strand_id
1 'polypeptide(L)' 'MEHPPLNIVALRLCHCRAEAAASEGSLHVAVQMYRACLEAAERREDEQAIQFFASKLSVCYERMGLGEKASSFKALAKA' A
#
# COMPACT_ATOMS: atom_id res chain seq x y z
N MET A 1 -7.62 -4.03 -19.10
CA MET A 1 -8.57 -4.77 -18.23
C MET A 1 -8.79 -3.90 -17.01
N GLU A 2 -9.93 -3.21 -16.95
CA GLU A 2 -10.33 -2.48 -15.75
C GLU A 2 -10.58 -3.51 -14.64
N HIS A 3 -9.75 -3.49 -13.60
CA HIS A 3 -10.02 -4.31 -12.42
C HIS A 3 -11.22 -3.68 -11.70
N PRO A 4 -12.29 -4.45 -11.42
CA PRO A 4 -13.42 -3.92 -10.69
C PRO A 4 -12.92 -3.30 -9.39
N PRO A 5 -13.39 -2.10 -9.02
CA PRO A 5 -12.91 -1.41 -7.83
C PRO A 5 -13.09 -2.34 -6.63
N LEU A 6 -12.01 -2.56 -5.87
CA LEU A 6 -12.04 -3.39 -4.67
C LEU A 6 -13.15 -2.85 -3.78
N ASN A 7 -14.18 -3.67 -3.48
CA ASN A 7 -15.19 -3.29 -2.50
C ASN A 7 -14.55 -3.18 -1.10
N ILE A 8 -15.25 -2.58 -0.11
CA ILE A 8 -14.66 -2.32 1.21
C ILE A 8 -14.15 -3.59 1.92
N VAL A 9 -14.80 -4.74 1.68
CA VAL A 9 -14.39 -6.04 2.23
C VAL A 9 -13.09 -6.52 1.57
N ALA A 10 -13.02 -6.44 0.24
CA ALA A 10 -11.84 -6.83 -0.53
C ALA A 10 -10.63 -5.95 -0.19
N LEU A 11 -10.84 -4.65 0.04
CA LEU A 11 -9.79 -3.73 0.49
C LEU A 11 -9.24 -4.13 1.87
N ARG A 12 -10.11 -4.43 2.84
CA ARG A 12 -9.70 -4.89 4.18
C ARG A 12 -8.96 -6.21 4.13
N LEU A 13 -9.46 -7.18 3.37
CA LEU A 13 -8.80 -8.47 3.20
C LEU A 13 -7.41 -8.31 2.57
N CYS A 14 -7.30 -7.45 1.55
CA CYS A 14 -6.03 -7.14 0.90
C CYS A 14 -5.04 -6.51 1.89
N HIS A 15 -5.50 -5.55 2.70
CA HIS A 15 -4.69 -4.95 3.76
C HIS A 15 -4.21 -5.96 4.79
N CYS A 16 -5.09 -6.82 5.33
CA CYS A 16 -4.70 -7.85 6.30
C CYS A 16 -3.65 -8.81 5.72
N ARG A 17 -3.79 -9.20 4.45
CA ARG A 17 -2.80 -10.03 3.75
C ARG A 17 -1.47 -9.31 3.57
N ALA A 18 -1.50 -8.00 3.27
CA ALA A 18 -0.30 -7.19 3.17
C ALA A 18 0.44 -7.10 4.52
N GLU A 19 -0.30 -6.94 5.63
CA GLU A 19 0.28 -6.90 6.97
C GLU A 19 0.89 -8.22 7.41
N ALA A 20 0.22 -9.34 7.12
CA ALA A 20 0.77 -10.67 7.38
C ALA A 20 2.08 -10.87 6.60
N ALA A 21 2.08 -10.60 5.29
CA ALA A 21 3.26 -10.73 4.44
C ALA A 21 4.41 -9.81 4.91
N ALA A 22 4.12 -8.59 5.34
CA ALA A 22 5.14 -7.67 5.86
C ALA A 22 5.75 -8.18 7.17
N SER A 23 4.93 -8.80 8.03
CA SER A 23 5.37 -9.39 9.31
C SER A 23 6.22 -10.64 9.09
N GLU A 24 5.87 -11.45 8.09
CA GLU A 24 6.60 -12.67 7.71
C GLU A 24 7.89 -12.40 6.92
N GLY A 25 8.18 -11.12 6.59
CA GLY A 25 9.37 -10.75 5.81
C GLY A 25 9.21 -10.92 4.30
N SER A 26 8.04 -11.34 3.82
CA SER A 26 7.65 -11.41 2.40
C SER A 26 7.34 -10.01 1.85
N LEU A 27 8.33 -9.11 1.89
CA LEU A 27 8.16 -7.68 1.57
C LEU A 27 7.67 -7.44 0.15
N HIS A 28 8.04 -8.27 -0.83
CA HIS A 28 7.55 -8.12 -2.20
C HIS A 28 6.03 -8.34 -2.30
N VAL A 29 5.48 -9.30 -1.54
CA VAL A 29 4.03 -9.58 -1.51
C VAL A 29 3.32 -8.42 -0.82
N ALA A 30 3.86 -7.95 0.30
CA ALA A 30 3.32 -6.80 1.03
C ALA A 30 3.24 -5.56 0.12
N VAL A 31 4.31 -5.25 -0.62
CA VAL A 31 4.33 -4.13 -1.58
C VAL A 31 3.28 -4.30 -2.67
N GLN A 32 3.14 -5.48 -3.27
CA GLN A 32 2.12 -5.71 -4.31
C GLN A 32 0.71 -5.46 -3.76
N MET A 33 0.40 -6.00 -2.58
CA MET A 33 -0.92 -5.86 -1.95
C MET A 33 -1.20 -4.41 -1.52
N TYR A 34 -0.22 -3.72 -0.92
CA TYR A 34 -0.38 -2.32 -0.55
C TYR A 34 -0.51 -1.40 -1.77
N ARG A 35 0.16 -1.69 -2.90
CA ARG A 35 -0.05 -0.94 -4.15
C ARG A 35 -1.46 -1.12 -4.69
N ALA A 36 -2.03 -2.32 -4.61
CA ALA A 36 -3.41 -2.55 -5.00
C ALA A 36 -4.40 -1.80 -4.09
N CYS A 37 -4.12 -1.74 -2.79
CA CYS A 37 -4.91 -0.94 -1.84
C CYS A 37 -4.81 0.56 -2.12
N LEU A 38 -3.60 1.05 -2.42
CA LEU A 38 -3.36 2.45 -2.77
C LEU A 38 -4.11 2.84 -4.05
N GLU A 39 -4.01 2.03 -5.11
CA GLU A 39 -4.74 2.29 -6.37
C GLU A 39 -6.26 2.33 -6.14
N ALA A 40 -6.78 1.46 -5.29
CA ALA A 40 -8.19 1.46 -4.93
C ALA A 40 -8.59 2.70 -4.11
N ALA A 41 -7.72 3.18 -3.23
CA ALA A 41 -7.92 4.42 -2.48
C ALA A 41 -7.88 5.66 -3.39
N GLU A 42 -6.92 5.71 -4.33
CA GLU A 42 -6.81 6.76 -5.35
C GLU A 42 -8.07 6.84 -6.23
N ARG A 43 -8.57 5.69 -6.71
CA ARG A 43 -9.82 5.63 -7.48
C ARG A 43 -11.06 6.10 -6.72
N ARG A 44 -11.01 6.06 -5.38
CA ARG A 44 -12.10 6.49 -4.50
C ARG A 44 -11.91 7.91 -3.98
N GLU A 45 -10.79 8.55 -4.32
CA GLU A 45 -10.42 9.88 -3.83
C GLU A 45 -10.39 9.93 -2.29
N ASP A 46 -10.06 8.81 -1.65
CA ASP A 46 -9.98 8.69 -0.19
C ASP A 46 -8.58 9.10 0.28
N GLU A 47 -8.41 10.40 0.54
CA GLU A 47 -7.13 11.00 0.93
C GLU A 47 -6.51 10.33 2.15
N GLN A 48 -7.32 9.97 3.16
CA GLN A 48 -6.83 9.31 4.36
C GLN A 48 -6.30 7.91 4.06
N ALA A 49 -7.02 7.13 3.24
CA ALA A 49 -6.58 5.81 2.83
C ALA A 49 -5.32 5.88 1.93
N ILE A 50 -5.24 6.87 1.04
CA ILE A 50 -4.05 7.13 0.21
C ILE A 50 -2.83 7.38 1.11
N GLN A 51 -2.95 8.29 2.07
CA GLN A 51 -1.85 8.62 2.99
C GLN A 51 -1.43 7.40 3.82
N PHE A 52 -2.41 6.64 4.32
CA PHE A 52 -2.16 5.43 5.10
C PHE A 52 -1.40 4.36 4.29
N PHE A 53 -1.88 4.01 3.09
CA PHE A 53 -1.23 2.99 2.27
C PHE A 53 0.12 3.45 1.71
N ALA A 54 0.27 4.73 1.40
CA ALA A 54 1.55 5.33 1.03
C ALA A 54 2.57 5.22 2.18
N SER A 55 2.15 5.47 3.42
CA SER A 55 3.00 5.30 4.61
C SER A 55 3.45 3.84 4.78
N LYS A 56 2.54 2.87 4.65
CA LYS A 56 2.87 1.44 4.72
C LYS A 56 3.83 1.01 3.61
N LEU A 57 3.66 1.52 2.39
CA LEU A 57 4.57 1.28 1.27
C LEU A 57 5.96 1.85 1.52
N SER A 58 6.05 3.06 2.07
CA SER A 58 7.32 3.68 2.45
C SER A 58 8.12 2.76 3.36
N VAL A 59 7.51 2.29 4.46
CA VAL A 59 8.14 1.35 5.41
C VAL A 59 8.59 0.05 4.73
N CYS A 60 7.77 -0.51 3.83
CA CYS A 60 8.16 -1.73 3.11
C CYS A 60 9.39 -1.50 2.23
N TYR A 61 9.45 -0.39 1.50
CA TYR A 61 10.60 -0.05 0.67
C TYR A 61 11.86 0.28 1.50
N GLU A 62 11.72 0.92 2.67
CA GLU A 62 12.85 1.13 3.59
C GLU A 62 13.43 -0.22 4.04
N ARG A 63 12.58 -1.16 4.44
CA ARG A 63 12.99 -2.52 4.85
C ARG A 63 13.64 -3.33 3.71
N MET A 64 13.34 -3.00 2.45
CA MET A 64 13.97 -3.61 1.27
C MET A 64 15.28 -2.92 0.86
N GLY A 65 15.69 -1.83 1.54
CA GLY A 65 16.87 -1.04 1.16
C GLY A 65 16.63 -0.08 -0.03
N LEU A 66 15.38 0.15 -0.42
CA LEU A 66 14.99 0.99 -1.56
C LEU A 66 14.61 2.42 -1.09
N GLY A 67 15.57 3.13 -0.50
CA GLY A 67 15.35 4.41 0.19
C GLY A 67 14.78 5.54 -0.67
N GLU A 68 15.14 5.62 -1.96
CA GLU A 68 14.56 6.63 -2.87
C GLU A 68 13.06 6.41 -3.05
N LYS A 69 12.64 5.16 -3.34
CA LYS A 69 11.22 4.80 -3.46
C LYS A 69 10.48 5.04 -2.16
N ALA A 70 11.08 4.67 -1.03
CA ALA A 70 10.51 4.94 0.28
C ALA A 70 10.24 6.43 0.50
N SER A 71 11.17 7.29 0.09
CA SER A 71 11.05 8.75 0.25
C SER A 71 9.91 9.31 -0.60
N SER A 72 9.74 8.83 -1.84
CA SER A 72 8.61 9.23 -2.69
C SER A 72 7.26 8.89 -2.05
N PHE A 73 7.11 7.67 -1.53
CA PHE A 73 5.87 7.27 -0.85
C PHE A 73 5.68 7.98 0.50
N LYS A 74 6.76 8.35 1.18
CA LYS A 74 6.72 9.15 2.41
C LYS A 74 6.25 10.58 2.15
N ALA A 75 6.62 11.16 1.01
CA ALA A 75 6.12 12.45 0.58
C ALA A 75 4.63 12.38 0.25
N LEU A 76 4.20 11.34 -0.49
CA LEU A 76 2.79 11.10 -0.79
C LEU A 76 1.94 10.90 0.49
N ALA A 77 2.50 10.23 1.50
CA ALA A 77 1.83 10.03 2.79
C ALA A 77 1.61 11.31 3.61
N LYS A 78 2.22 12.42 3.21
CA LYS A 78 2.17 13.73 3.89
C LYS A 78 1.53 14.83 3.03
N ALA A 79 1.11 14.50 1.81
CA ALA A 79 0.39 15.40 0.92
C ALA A 79 -1.03 15.62 1.45
#